data_AF-A0A497K226-F1
#
_entry.id   AF-A0A497K226-F1
#
_cell.length_a   1.000
_cell.length_b   1.000
_cell.length_c   1.000
_cell.angle_alpha   90.00
_cell.angle_beta   90.00
_cell.angle_gamma   90.00
#
_symmetry.space_group_name_H-M   'P 1'
#
loop_
_entity.id
_entity.type
_entity.pdbx_description
1 polymer ?
#
loop_
_entity_poly.entity_id
_entity_poly.type
_entity_poly.pdbx_seq_one_letter_code
_entity_poly.pdbx_strand_id
1 'polypeptide(L)'
;MGTENGMAATRLIKAPCAMTIAGSDSGGGAGVEADLKTFAAVGVFGTCAITAITAQNTQGVYDIFPVPPEVVKRQIEVVLEDMEVETVKIGMLYSREVMEVVSEAIGRYGLKAVVDPVMRAGTGGSLIRADVESLINLIISKAFLVTPNRHEGERLSGVRIEDLEDMKEAALEISRLGPKAVLIKGGHLNGPMVQDLLYYDGAFKVFEKPRFDVKPHGGGCSLSAAIAGYLAWGEAVPVAVSKAEDLIRDALRFGFKVGGGRVPVNPLARLYREAEKVRVLQDVEEAAGMIEECRELLPYIAEVGTQVAMATRYAYSRGHVAAVEGRIVKAGDAVKIVGPARFGASTHMANLILKVMEYNPEVRAALNLHYDPRLVEAFREGGFTVSSFDRSLEPDEVKAVEGRSLVWGAEEAVKSAGKVPDVIYDLGEVGKEPMIRVLGTSATGAVKKVMAALNLIKRRQVDKREM
;
A
#
# COMPACT_ATOMS: atom_id res chain seq x y z
N MET A 1 -21.26 -39.25 26.36
CA MET A 1 -21.47 -38.72 25.01
C MET A 1 -22.57 -37.66 25.11
N GLY A 2 -22.17 -36.41 25.35
CA GLY A 2 -23.09 -35.27 25.33
C GLY A 2 -22.88 -34.53 24.01
N THR A 3 -23.93 -34.46 23.21
CA THR A 3 -23.97 -33.82 21.89
C THR A 3 -23.85 -32.30 22.04
N GLU A 4 -22.70 -31.73 21.68
CA GLU A 4 -22.56 -30.29 21.41
C GLU A 4 -23.31 -29.94 20.11
N ASN A 5 -24.64 -29.83 20.20
CA ASN A 5 -25.46 -29.17 19.17
C ASN A 5 -25.54 -27.66 19.44
N GLY A 6 -24.39 -27.02 19.68
CA GLY A 6 -24.30 -25.57 19.77
C GLY A 6 -24.15 -24.98 18.37
N MET A 7 -25.26 -24.68 17.69
CA MET A 7 -25.18 -23.82 16.50
C MET A 7 -24.44 -22.53 16.89
N ALA A 8 -23.33 -22.24 16.21
CA ALA A 8 -22.57 -21.02 16.42
C ALA A 8 -23.49 -19.80 16.27
N ALA A 9 -23.47 -18.89 17.25
CA ALA A 9 -24.33 -17.71 17.24
C ALA A 9 -23.91 -16.76 16.10
N THR A 10 -24.77 -16.58 15.11
CA THR A 10 -24.58 -15.57 14.06
C THR A 10 -24.69 -14.17 14.69
N ARG A 11 -23.61 -13.38 14.58
CA ARG A 11 -23.60 -11.96 14.94
C ARG A 11 -23.59 -11.13 13.66
N LEU A 12 -24.73 -10.52 13.31
CA LEU A 12 -24.83 -9.60 12.19
C LEU A 12 -24.25 -8.24 12.60
N ILE A 13 -23.45 -7.63 11.72
CA ILE A 13 -22.81 -6.32 11.94
C ILE A 13 -23.41 -5.34 10.94
N LYS A 14 -23.96 -4.21 11.41
CA LYS A 14 -24.40 -3.13 10.51
C LYS A 14 -23.15 -2.52 9.86
N ALA A 15 -23.16 -2.40 8.54
CA ALA A 15 -22.11 -1.77 7.75
C ALA A 15 -22.68 -0.62 6.92
N PRO A 16 -21.92 0.47 6.71
CA PRO A 16 -22.31 1.49 5.73
C PRO A 16 -22.32 0.88 4.33
N CYS A 17 -23.22 1.38 3.48
CA CYS A 17 -23.36 0.93 2.10
C CYS A 17 -23.10 2.08 1.13
N ALA A 18 -22.34 1.81 0.06
CA ALA A 18 -22.14 2.75 -1.04
C ALA A 18 -22.28 2.03 -2.38
N MET A 19 -22.85 2.71 -3.36
CA MET A 19 -22.99 2.19 -4.72
C MET A 19 -21.98 2.81 -5.67
N THR A 20 -21.39 2.02 -6.55
CA THR A 20 -20.72 2.54 -7.76
C THR A 20 -21.62 2.41 -8.98
N ILE A 21 -21.69 3.47 -9.78
CA ILE A 21 -22.35 3.46 -11.08
C ILE A 21 -21.29 3.74 -12.14
N ALA A 22 -20.78 2.69 -12.77
CA ALA A 22 -19.62 2.76 -13.65
C ALA A 22 -19.54 1.57 -14.62
N GLY A 23 -18.62 1.63 -15.58
CA GLY A 23 -18.30 0.51 -16.44
C GLY A 23 -17.49 -0.59 -15.71
N SER A 24 -17.63 -1.82 -16.17
CA SER A 24 -16.81 -2.98 -15.76
C SER A 24 -15.54 -3.06 -16.60
N ASP A 25 -14.40 -3.12 -15.92
CA ASP A 25 -13.08 -3.31 -16.50
C ASP A 25 -12.66 -4.78 -16.38
N SER A 26 -12.58 -5.49 -17.50
CA SER A 26 -12.16 -6.90 -17.54
C SER A 26 -10.76 -7.14 -16.91
N GLY A 27 -9.88 -6.14 -16.90
CA GLY A 27 -8.57 -6.22 -16.26
C GLY A 27 -8.62 -6.07 -14.73
N GLY A 28 -9.75 -5.63 -14.19
CA GLY A 28 -10.00 -5.43 -12.76
C GLY A 28 -9.16 -4.33 -12.10
N GLY A 29 -8.55 -3.45 -12.91
CA GLY A 29 -7.67 -2.39 -12.43
C GLY A 29 -8.38 -1.05 -12.23
N ALA A 30 -9.48 -0.81 -12.93
CA ALA A 30 -10.37 0.35 -12.81
C ALA A 30 -11.84 -0.11 -12.71
N GLY A 31 -12.79 0.74 -13.12
CA GLY A 31 -14.21 0.39 -13.20
C GLY A 31 -14.83 0.03 -11.85
N VAL A 32 -15.96 -0.68 -11.90
CA VAL A 32 -16.66 -1.18 -10.71
C VAL A 32 -15.76 -2.11 -9.88
N GLU A 33 -14.81 -2.80 -10.50
CA GLU A 33 -13.89 -3.71 -9.82
C GLU A 33 -12.96 -2.95 -8.87
N ALA A 34 -12.36 -1.84 -9.31
CA ALA A 34 -11.54 -0.99 -8.46
C ALA A 34 -12.37 -0.31 -7.38
N ASP A 35 -13.58 0.11 -7.71
CA ASP A 35 -14.48 0.77 -6.78
C ASP A 35 -14.89 -0.17 -5.63
N LEU A 36 -15.33 -1.39 -5.94
CA LEU A 36 -15.73 -2.40 -4.95
C LEU A 36 -14.55 -2.87 -4.08
N LYS A 37 -13.35 -3.05 -4.66
CA LYS A 37 -12.12 -3.33 -3.89
C LYS A 37 -11.80 -2.19 -2.93
N THR A 38 -12.04 -0.95 -3.36
CA THR A 38 -11.80 0.24 -2.54
C THR A 38 -12.84 0.36 -1.42
N PHE A 39 -14.12 0.13 -1.69
CA PHE A 39 -15.15 0.08 -0.64
C PHE A 39 -14.82 -0.98 0.42
N ALA A 40 -14.40 -2.18 0.00
CA ALA A 40 -13.93 -3.20 0.91
C ALA A 40 -12.71 -2.74 1.74
N ALA A 41 -11.75 -2.04 1.12
CA ALA A 41 -10.57 -1.51 1.80
C ALA A 41 -10.90 -0.48 2.89
N VAL A 42 -12.01 0.24 2.77
CA VAL A 42 -12.48 1.23 3.75
C VAL A 42 -13.63 0.73 4.61
N GLY A 43 -13.94 -0.57 4.58
CA GLY A 43 -14.95 -1.19 5.44
C GLY A 43 -16.41 -0.84 5.07
N VAL A 44 -16.66 -0.53 3.80
CA VAL A 44 -17.99 -0.21 3.27
C VAL A 44 -18.50 -1.40 2.44
N PHE A 45 -19.77 -1.75 2.63
CA PHE A 45 -20.44 -2.71 1.74
C PHE A 45 -20.67 -2.05 0.38
N GLY A 46 -20.01 -2.58 -0.65
CA GLY A 46 -20.09 -2.05 -2.00
C GLY A 46 -21.20 -2.71 -2.81
N THR A 47 -22.08 -1.90 -3.40
CA THR A 47 -23.02 -2.31 -4.45
C THR A 47 -22.63 -1.68 -5.78
N CYS A 48 -23.19 -2.18 -6.90
CA CYS A 48 -22.89 -1.62 -8.21
C CYS A 48 -24.07 -1.62 -9.18
N ALA A 49 -24.06 -0.66 -10.09
CA ALA A 49 -24.86 -0.66 -11.31
C ALA A 49 -23.91 -0.48 -12.51
N ILE A 50 -23.84 -1.50 -13.37
CA ILE A 50 -22.89 -1.55 -14.48
C ILE A 50 -23.47 -0.80 -15.68
N THR A 51 -22.72 0.16 -16.21
CA THR A 51 -23.13 1.02 -17.35
C THR A 51 -22.60 0.54 -18.70
N ALA A 52 -21.47 -0.15 -18.70
CA ALA A 52 -20.84 -0.74 -19.87
C ALA A 52 -19.90 -1.87 -19.44
N ILE A 53 -19.63 -2.81 -20.32
CA ILE A 53 -18.61 -3.85 -20.13
C ILE A 53 -17.48 -3.58 -21.12
N THR A 54 -16.25 -3.46 -20.64
CA THR A 54 -15.09 -3.22 -21.51
C THR A 54 -14.25 -4.48 -21.68
N ALA A 55 -13.89 -4.81 -22.92
CA ALA A 55 -12.79 -5.71 -23.20
C ALA A 55 -11.48 -4.91 -23.01
N GLN A 56 -10.93 -4.97 -21.81
CA GLN A 56 -9.86 -4.10 -21.36
C GLN A 56 -8.79 -4.87 -20.60
N ASN A 57 -7.54 -4.41 -20.70
CA ASN A 57 -6.42 -4.89 -19.89
C ASN A 57 -5.46 -3.74 -19.60
N THR A 58 -4.28 -4.03 -19.02
CA THR A 58 -3.30 -3.00 -18.64
C THR A 58 -2.76 -2.17 -19.81
N GLN A 59 -2.88 -2.63 -21.05
CA GLN A 59 -2.35 -1.97 -22.24
C GLN A 59 -3.38 -1.09 -22.95
N GLY A 60 -4.67 -1.40 -22.84
CA GLY A 60 -5.70 -0.65 -23.57
C GLY A 60 -7.13 -1.15 -23.37
N VAL A 61 -8.04 -0.41 -23.99
CA VAL A 61 -9.45 -0.76 -24.18
C VAL A 61 -9.62 -1.16 -25.64
N TYR A 62 -10.18 -2.34 -25.88
CA TYR A 62 -10.30 -2.93 -27.22
C TYR A 62 -11.75 -2.97 -27.70
N ASP A 63 -12.70 -3.09 -26.77
CA ASP A 63 -14.13 -3.07 -27.08
C ASP A 63 -14.94 -2.54 -25.90
N ILE A 64 -16.12 -1.99 -26.18
CA ILE A 64 -17.06 -1.47 -25.20
C ILE A 64 -18.45 -1.95 -25.58
N PHE A 65 -19.03 -2.80 -24.73
CA PHE A 65 -20.43 -3.20 -24.82
C PHE A 65 -21.29 -2.31 -23.90
N PRO A 66 -22.10 -1.39 -24.44
CA PRO A 66 -22.98 -0.56 -23.62
C PRO A 66 -24.11 -1.39 -23.01
N VAL A 67 -24.36 -1.21 -21.72
CA VAL A 67 -25.54 -1.79 -21.07
C VAL A 67 -26.76 -0.92 -21.40
N PRO A 68 -27.91 -1.52 -21.79
CA PRO A 68 -29.10 -0.74 -22.09
C PRO A 68 -29.56 0.13 -20.91
N PRO A 69 -29.96 1.40 -21.11
CA PRO A 69 -30.31 2.33 -20.03
C PRO A 69 -31.39 1.81 -19.07
N GLU A 70 -32.38 1.07 -19.57
CA GLU A 70 -33.43 0.44 -18.77
C GLU A 70 -32.89 -0.65 -17.83
N VAL A 71 -31.83 -1.34 -18.23
CA VAL A 71 -31.14 -2.32 -17.39
C VAL A 71 -30.31 -1.60 -16.32
N VAL A 72 -29.66 -0.48 -16.66
CA VAL A 72 -28.97 0.37 -15.66
C VAL A 72 -29.97 0.92 -14.64
N LYS A 73 -31.12 1.43 -15.10
CA LYS A 73 -32.19 1.91 -14.24
C LYS A 73 -32.67 0.83 -13.28
N ARG A 74 -32.95 -0.38 -13.81
CA ARG A 74 -33.43 -1.48 -12.98
C ARG A 74 -32.40 -1.92 -11.94
N GLN A 75 -31.11 -1.96 -12.26
CA GLN A 75 -30.04 -2.25 -11.30
C GLN A 75 -30.02 -1.24 -10.14
N ILE A 76 -30.12 0.06 -10.45
CA ILE A 76 -30.15 1.12 -9.43
C ILE A 76 -31.39 0.97 -8.55
N GLU A 77 -32.57 0.84 -9.15
CA GLU A 77 -33.85 0.76 -8.42
C GLU A 77 -33.88 -0.43 -7.45
N VAL A 78 -33.55 -1.64 -7.91
CA VAL A 78 -33.65 -2.84 -7.04
C VAL A 78 -32.69 -2.79 -5.85
N VAL A 79 -31.52 -2.17 -6.00
CA VAL A 79 -30.58 -2.01 -4.89
C VAL A 79 -31.08 -0.96 -3.91
N LEU A 80 -31.58 0.19 -4.40
CA LEU A 80 -32.07 1.27 -3.54
C LEU A 80 -33.42 0.96 -2.88
N GLU A 81 -34.19 0.00 -3.42
CA GLU A 81 -35.42 -0.52 -2.82
C GLU A 81 -35.14 -1.36 -1.55
N ASP A 82 -34.00 -2.02 -1.47
CA ASP A 82 -33.64 -2.95 -0.38
C ASP A 82 -32.54 -2.41 0.57
N MET A 83 -31.58 -1.67 0.02
CA MET A 83 -30.34 -1.31 0.72
C MET A 83 -30.26 0.19 1.02
N GLU A 84 -29.88 0.53 2.25
CA GLU A 84 -29.69 1.92 2.72
C GLU A 84 -28.41 2.53 2.11
N VAL A 85 -28.51 3.09 0.90
CA VAL A 85 -27.41 3.75 0.19
C VAL A 85 -27.67 5.26 0.10
N GLU A 86 -26.85 6.06 0.77
CA GLU A 86 -26.89 7.53 0.66
C GLU A 86 -25.85 8.10 -0.30
N THR A 87 -24.73 7.40 -0.49
CA THR A 87 -23.59 7.91 -1.26
C THR A 87 -23.34 7.01 -2.45
N VAL A 88 -23.17 7.64 -3.63
CA VAL A 88 -22.84 6.94 -4.86
C VAL A 88 -21.56 7.49 -5.47
N LYS A 89 -20.70 6.61 -5.96
CA LYS A 89 -19.60 6.98 -6.82
C LYS A 89 -20.04 6.82 -8.28
N ILE A 90 -19.80 7.84 -9.09
CA ILE A 90 -20.11 7.82 -10.51
C ILE A 90 -18.80 7.79 -11.29
N GLY A 91 -18.64 6.80 -12.16
CA GLY A 91 -17.50 6.65 -13.05
C GLY A 91 -17.88 6.85 -14.52
N MET A 92 -17.35 5.99 -15.39
CA MET A 92 -17.68 6.00 -16.81
C MET A 92 -19.17 5.68 -17.04
N LEU A 93 -19.90 6.59 -17.70
CA LEU A 93 -21.32 6.42 -18.04
C LEU A 93 -21.57 6.09 -19.51
N TYR A 94 -20.57 6.29 -20.38
CA TYR A 94 -20.58 6.01 -21.82
C TYR A 94 -21.58 6.79 -22.68
N SER A 95 -22.90 6.73 -22.41
CA SER A 95 -23.95 7.34 -23.24
C SER A 95 -24.79 8.39 -22.50
N ARG A 96 -25.48 9.24 -23.26
CA ARG A 96 -26.34 10.30 -22.72
C ARG A 96 -27.57 9.71 -22.01
N GLU A 97 -28.14 8.66 -22.57
CA GLU A 97 -29.33 7.99 -22.03
C GLU A 97 -29.03 7.38 -20.65
N VAL A 98 -27.83 6.82 -20.46
CA VAL A 98 -27.37 6.39 -19.14
C VAL A 98 -27.17 7.59 -18.20
N MET A 99 -26.64 8.71 -18.69
CA MET A 99 -26.54 9.93 -17.88
C MET A 99 -27.91 10.43 -17.42
N GLU A 100 -28.94 10.36 -18.26
CA GLU A 100 -30.31 10.75 -17.92
C GLU A 100 -30.88 9.85 -16.80
N VAL A 101 -30.71 8.53 -16.91
CA VAL A 101 -31.10 7.56 -15.86
C VAL A 101 -30.41 7.86 -14.53
N VAL A 102 -29.09 8.08 -14.55
CA VAL A 102 -28.33 8.38 -13.34
C VAL A 102 -28.73 9.73 -12.74
N SER A 103 -28.95 10.73 -13.59
CA SER A 103 -29.41 12.07 -13.19
C SER A 103 -30.80 12.05 -12.54
N GLU A 104 -31.72 11.21 -13.04
CA GLU A 104 -33.03 10.95 -12.44
C GLU A 104 -32.86 10.33 -11.05
N ALA A 105 -32.03 9.29 -10.93
CA ALA A 105 -31.80 8.58 -9.68
C ALA A 105 -31.19 9.47 -8.59
N ILE A 106 -30.19 10.31 -8.92
CA ILE A 106 -29.58 11.25 -7.97
C ILE A 106 -30.65 12.15 -7.34
N GLY A 107 -31.52 12.73 -8.17
CA GLY A 107 -32.56 13.64 -7.71
C GLY A 107 -33.69 12.94 -6.95
N ARG A 108 -34.18 11.80 -7.49
CA ARG A 108 -35.30 11.06 -6.92
C ARG A 108 -34.99 10.46 -5.55
N TYR A 109 -33.77 9.96 -5.36
CA TYR A 109 -33.36 9.28 -4.12
C TYR A 109 -32.46 10.17 -3.21
N GLY A 110 -32.17 11.41 -3.61
CA GLY A 110 -31.37 12.34 -2.79
C GLY A 110 -29.91 11.91 -2.59
N LEU A 111 -29.32 11.23 -3.57
CA LEU A 111 -28.00 10.59 -3.44
C LEU A 111 -26.86 11.63 -3.41
N LYS A 112 -25.90 11.44 -2.50
CA LYS A 112 -24.62 12.19 -2.49
C LYS A 112 -23.70 11.61 -3.56
N ALA A 113 -23.72 12.22 -4.75
CA ALA A 113 -22.91 11.76 -5.88
C ALA A 113 -21.46 12.27 -5.84
N VAL A 114 -20.49 11.37 -5.72
CA VAL A 114 -19.07 11.62 -5.96
C VAL A 114 -18.74 11.25 -7.40
N VAL A 115 -18.50 12.26 -8.23
CA VAL A 115 -18.35 12.09 -9.68
C VAL A 115 -16.88 12.17 -10.08
N ASP A 116 -16.36 11.08 -10.65
CA ASP A 116 -15.10 11.08 -11.40
C ASP A 116 -15.46 11.36 -12.88
N PRO A 117 -15.18 12.55 -13.43
CA PRO A 117 -15.66 12.96 -14.74
C PRO A 117 -14.81 12.32 -15.87
N VAL A 118 -14.80 10.99 -15.92
CA VAL A 118 -13.96 10.18 -16.82
C VAL A 118 -14.36 10.42 -18.28
N MET A 119 -13.60 11.25 -18.98
CA MET A 119 -13.82 11.51 -20.42
C MET A 119 -12.99 10.62 -21.34
N ARG A 120 -11.82 10.16 -20.87
CA ARG A 120 -10.86 9.35 -21.64
C ARG A 120 -10.23 8.28 -20.78
N ALA A 121 -9.84 7.16 -21.41
CA ALA A 121 -9.10 6.12 -20.72
C ALA A 121 -7.67 6.58 -20.44
N GLY A 122 -7.08 6.10 -19.34
CA GLY A 122 -5.68 6.35 -19.03
C GLY A 122 -4.72 5.83 -20.12
N THR A 123 -5.11 4.76 -20.82
CA THR A 123 -4.39 4.18 -21.97
C THR A 123 -4.61 4.95 -23.28
N GLY A 124 -5.48 5.97 -23.28
CA GLY A 124 -5.99 6.62 -24.49
C GLY A 124 -7.29 5.98 -25.00
N GLY A 125 -8.01 6.71 -25.85
CA GLY A 125 -9.35 6.34 -26.32
C GLY A 125 -10.48 7.13 -25.64
N SER A 126 -11.52 7.45 -26.40
CA SER A 126 -12.73 8.10 -25.85
C SER A 126 -13.53 7.09 -25.06
N LEU A 127 -13.90 7.42 -23.82
CA LEU A 127 -14.79 6.59 -22.98
C LEU A 127 -16.21 7.15 -22.89
N ILE A 128 -16.45 8.27 -23.54
CA ILE A 128 -17.77 8.88 -23.66
C ILE A 128 -18.11 8.95 -25.15
N ARG A 129 -19.34 8.57 -25.49
CA ARG A 129 -19.98 8.81 -26.79
C ARG A 129 -20.84 10.08 -26.77
N ALA A 130 -21.38 10.45 -25.61
CA ALA A 130 -22.05 11.72 -25.37
C ALA A 130 -21.11 12.94 -25.47
N ASP A 131 -21.69 14.13 -25.61
CA ASP A 131 -20.93 15.38 -25.51
C ASP A 131 -20.64 15.76 -24.05
N VAL A 132 -19.66 16.67 -23.90
CA VAL A 132 -19.25 17.21 -22.59
C VAL A 132 -20.36 18.03 -21.95
N GLU A 133 -21.19 18.69 -22.75
CA GLU A 133 -22.34 19.48 -22.27
C GLU A 133 -23.36 18.61 -21.53
N SER A 134 -23.63 17.40 -22.03
CA SER A 134 -24.50 16.42 -21.39
C SER A 134 -23.93 15.98 -20.04
N LEU A 135 -22.62 15.73 -19.96
CA LEU A 135 -21.95 15.42 -18.69
C LEU A 135 -22.08 16.59 -17.69
N ILE A 136 -21.90 17.83 -18.15
CA ILE A 136 -22.02 19.01 -17.30
C ILE A 136 -23.46 19.17 -16.80
N ASN A 137 -24.42 19.24 -17.73
CA ASN A 137 -25.81 19.58 -17.45
C ASN A 137 -26.55 18.48 -16.68
N LEU A 138 -26.28 17.20 -16.96
CA LEU A 138 -27.01 16.09 -16.36
C LEU A 138 -26.34 15.56 -15.08
N ILE A 139 -25.01 15.55 -15.01
CA ILE A 139 -24.27 14.86 -13.95
C ILE A 139 -23.54 15.83 -13.03
N ILE A 140 -22.66 16.69 -13.57
CA ILE A 140 -21.84 17.60 -12.76
C ILE A 140 -22.70 18.59 -11.99
N SER A 141 -23.74 19.14 -12.63
CA SER A 141 -24.67 20.07 -11.99
C SER A 141 -25.40 19.52 -10.77
N LYS A 142 -25.49 18.18 -10.66
CA LYS A 142 -26.12 17.46 -9.56
C LYS A 142 -25.12 16.77 -8.62
N ALA A 143 -23.83 16.92 -8.87
CA ALA A 143 -22.81 16.26 -8.08
C ALA A 143 -22.77 16.82 -6.66
N PHE A 144 -22.51 15.97 -5.67
CA PHE A 144 -22.11 16.43 -4.34
C PHE A 144 -20.64 16.82 -4.34
N LEU A 145 -19.78 16.00 -4.95
CA LEU A 145 -18.35 16.24 -5.10
C LEU A 145 -17.90 15.81 -6.49
N VAL A 146 -17.05 16.59 -7.15
CA VAL A 146 -16.39 16.21 -8.42
C VAL A 146 -14.88 16.05 -8.24
N THR A 147 -14.29 15.06 -8.89
CA THR A 147 -12.85 14.75 -8.78
C THR A 147 -12.10 14.87 -10.12
N PRO A 148 -12.14 15.98 -10.87
CA PRO A 148 -11.47 16.08 -12.16
C PRO A 148 -9.94 15.99 -12.03
N ASN A 149 -9.27 15.36 -13.00
CA ASN A 149 -7.84 15.56 -13.19
C ASN A 149 -7.56 16.91 -13.86
N ARG A 150 -6.30 17.36 -13.94
CA ARG A 150 -5.90 18.59 -14.65
C ARG A 150 -6.65 18.82 -15.98
N HIS A 151 -6.60 17.89 -16.92
CA HIS A 151 -7.19 18.07 -18.26
C HIS A 151 -8.72 18.10 -18.23
N GLU A 152 -9.33 17.32 -17.34
CA GLU A 152 -10.78 17.38 -17.10
C GLU A 152 -11.15 18.73 -16.46
N GLY A 153 -10.35 19.22 -15.52
CA GLY A 153 -10.52 20.50 -14.86
C GLY A 153 -10.45 21.66 -15.84
N GLU A 154 -9.46 21.65 -16.74
CA GLU A 154 -9.33 22.64 -17.83
C GLU A 154 -10.57 22.67 -18.73
N ARG A 155 -11.07 21.48 -19.09
CA ARG A 155 -12.24 21.36 -19.96
C ARG A 155 -13.54 21.79 -19.28
N LEU A 156 -13.67 21.56 -17.98
CA LEU A 156 -14.87 21.93 -17.22
C LEU A 156 -14.91 23.40 -16.82
N SER A 157 -13.75 23.98 -16.48
CA SER A 157 -13.63 25.38 -16.07
C SER A 157 -13.44 26.36 -17.23
N GLY A 158 -12.86 25.91 -18.35
CA GLY A 158 -12.34 26.81 -19.39
C GLY A 158 -11.03 27.50 -19.01
N VAL A 159 -10.49 27.24 -17.82
CA VAL A 159 -9.25 27.80 -17.27
C VAL A 159 -8.10 26.85 -17.59
N ARG A 160 -6.99 27.36 -18.13
CA ARG A 160 -5.77 26.55 -18.31
C ARG A 160 -5.08 26.36 -16.96
N ILE A 161 -4.68 25.14 -16.62
CA ILE A 161 -4.12 24.83 -15.30
C ILE A 161 -2.63 24.51 -15.44
N GLU A 162 -1.77 25.43 -15.00
CA GLU A 162 -0.31 25.25 -14.99
C GLU A 162 0.26 25.21 -13.57
N ASP A 163 -0.39 25.90 -12.63
CA ASP A 163 0.01 25.96 -11.23
C ASP A 163 -1.16 25.88 -10.24
N LEU A 164 -0.85 26.09 -8.95
CA LEU A 164 -1.81 26.01 -7.85
C LEU A 164 -2.82 27.16 -7.85
N GLU A 165 -2.47 28.35 -8.32
CA GLU A 165 -3.41 29.48 -8.39
C GLU A 165 -4.42 29.23 -9.52
N ASP A 166 -3.97 28.71 -10.66
CA ASP A 166 -4.88 28.29 -11.74
C ASP A 166 -5.84 27.19 -11.26
N MET A 167 -5.35 26.25 -10.44
CA MET A 167 -6.21 25.22 -9.84
C MET A 167 -7.30 25.85 -8.95
N LYS A 168 -7.00 26.92 -8.20
CA LYS A 168 -8.00 27.61 -7.37
C LYS A 168 -9.04 28.30 -8.26
N GLU A 169 -8.63 28.99 -9.31
CA GLU A 169 -9.54 29.62 -10.27
C GLU A 169 -10.44 28.57 -10.94
N ALA A 170 -9.85 27.50 -11.46
CA ALA A 170 -10.59 26.40 -12.08
C ALA A 170 -11.57 25.75 -11.09
N ALA A 171 -11.20 25.57 -9.82
CA ALA A 171 -12.08 25.00 -8.81
C ALA A 171 -13.29 25.91 -8.52
N LEU A 172 -13.10 27.23 -8.52
CA LEU A 172 -14.18 28.20 -8.39
C LEU A 172 -15.14 28.14 -9.58
N GLU A 173 -14.63 28.12 -10.81
CA GLU A 173 -15.49 28.02 -12.01
C GLU A 173 -16.29 26.71 -12.02
N ILE A 174 -15.64 25.58 -11.69
CA ILE A 174 -16.32 24.28 -11.62
C ILE A 174 -17.40 24.28 -10.53
N SER A 175 -17.16 24.93 -9.39
CA SER A 175 -18.15 25.01 -8.30
C SER A 175 -19.43 25.74 -8.73
N ARG A 176 -19.33 26.72 -9.64
CA ARG A 176 -20.49 27.45 -10.19
C ARG A 176 -21.37 26.58 -11.08
N LEU A 177 -20.87 25.44 -11.54
CA LEU A 177 -21.66 24.48 -12.32
C LEU A 177 -22.69 23.73 -11.44
N GLY A 178 -22.53 23.71 -10.12
CA GLY A 178 -23.44 23.02 -9.19
C GLY A 178 -22.81 22.17 -8.07
N PRO A 179 -21.61 21.56 -8.24
CA PRO A 179 -21.03 20.71 -7.19
C PRO A 179 -20.82 21.46 -5.87
N LYS A 180 -21.12 20.79 -4.74
CA LYS A 180 -20.83 21.36 -3.41
C LYS A 180 -19.34 21.35 -3.08
N ALA A 181 -18.60 20.40 -3.64
CA ALA A 181 -17.16 20.25 -3.46
C ALA A 181 -16.45 19.94 -4.79
N VAL A 182 -15.24 20.46 -4.96
CA VAL A 182 -14.40 20.24 -6.14
C VAL A 182 -13.01 19.81 -5.70
N LEU A 183 -12.56 18.62 -6.11
CA LEU A 183 -11.20 18.13 -5.89
C LEU A 183 -10.45 18.01 -7.22
N ILE A 184 -9.57 18.96 -7.51
CA ILE A 184 -8.74 18.93 -8.71
C ILE A 184 -7.46 18.14 -8.42
N LYS A 185 -7.21 17.09 -9.21
CA LYS A 185 -6.03 16.22 -9.08
C LYS A 185 -4.86 16.78 -9.91
N GLY A 186 -3.75 17.13 -9.27
CA GLY A 186 -2.55 17.70 -9.87
C GLY A 186 -1.50 16.67 -10.34
N GLY A 187 -1.84 15.38 -10.40
CA GLY A 187 -0.92 14.32 -10.84
C GLY A 187 -0.29 14.54 -12.23
N HIS A 188 -0.84 15.43 -13.06
CA HIS A 188 -0.34 15.80 -14.40
C HIS A 188 0.48 17.12 -14.43
N LEU A 189 0.71 17.74 -13.27
CA LEU A 189 1.65 18.86 -13.12
C LEU A 189 3.07 18.34 -12.96
N ASN A 190 4.08 19.18 -13.20
CA ASN A 190 5.49 18.81 -13.08
C ASN A 190 5.97 18.90 -11.61
N GLY A 191 7.08 18.23 -11.30
CA GLY A 191 7.76 18.34 -10.01
C GLY A 191 7.74 17.06 -9.16
N PRO A 192 8.56 17.01 -8.11
CA PRO A 192 8.74 15.82 -7.27
C PRO A 192 7.53 15.56 -6.34
N MET A 193 6.71 16.57 -6.11
CA MET A 193 5.48 16.49 -5.32
C MET A 193 4.25 16.61 -6.23
N VAL A 194 3.18 15.93 -5.84
CA VAL A 194 1.85 16.07 -6.43
C VAL A 194 1.00 16.86 -5.44
N GLN A 195 0.35 17.91 -5.94
CA GLN A 195 -0.60 18.73 -5.18
C GLN A 195 -2.01 18.53 -5.71
N ASP A 196 -2.91 18.08 -4.85
CA ASP A 196 -4.34 18.01 -5.16
C ASP A 196 -5.05 19.10 -4.35
N LEU A 197 -6.02 19.80 -4.98
CA LEU A 197 -6.69 20.96 -4.39
C LEU A 197 -8.18 20.65 -4.18
N LEU A 198 -8.62 20.74 -2.93
CA LEU A 198 -10.03 20.72 -2.56
C LEU A 198 -10.55 22.15 -2.37
N TYR A 199 -11.66 22.47 -3.03
CA TYR A 199 -12.51 23.61 -2.72
C TYR A 199 -13.84 23.11 -2.14
N TYR A 200 -14.16 23.55 -0.92
CA TYR A 200 -15.39 23.19 -0.22
C TYR A 200 -15.73 24.26 0.81
N ASP A 201 -17.01 24.67 0.87
CA ASP A 201 -17.53 25.64 1.85
C ASP A 201 -16.74 26.96 1.90
N GLY A 202 -16.40 27.50 0.73
CA GLY A 202 -15.64 28.74 0.59
C GLY A 202 -14.15 28.65 0.96
N ALA A 203 -13.66 27.46 1.33
CA ALA A 203 -12.29 27.24 1.75
C ALA A 203 -11.51 26.34 0.77
N PHE A 204 -10.22 26.61 0.65
CA PHE A 204 -9.27 25.77 -0.09
C PHE A 204 -8.44 24.92 0.87
N LYS A 205 -8.17 23.68 0.47
CA LYS A 205 -7.23 22.79 1.15
C LYS A 205 -6.36 22.07 0.14
N VAL A 206 -5.04 22.14 0.35
CA VAL A 206 -4.04 21.48 -0.49
C VAL A 206 -3.61 20.17 0.17
N PHE A 207 -3.53 19.12 -0.63
CA PHE A 207 -3.00 17.82 -0.24
C PHE A 207 -1.73 17.54 -1.00
N GLU A 208 -0.63 17.30 -0.28
CA GLU A 208 0.68 17.07 -0.87
C GLU A 208 1.14 15.63 -0.66
N LYS A 209 1.66 15.02 -1.72
CA LYS A 209 2.19 13.65 -1.68
C LYS A 209 3.38 13.49 -2.63
N PRO A 210 4.31 12.58 -2.34
CA PRO A 210 5.42 12.32 -3.25
C PRO A 210 4.92 11.77 -4.58
N ARG A 211 5.58 12.15 -5.67
CA ARG A 211 5.35 11.54 -6.99
C ARG A 211 5.95 10.13 -7.02
N PHE A 212 5.14 9.17 -7.46
CA PHE A 212 5.61 7.82 -7.75
C PHE A 212 5.91 7.69 -9.24
N ASP A 213 7.07 7.12 -9.59
CA ASP A 213 7.46 6.84 -10.97
C ASP A 213 6.75 5.58 -11.50
N VAL A 214 5.43 5.66 -11.60
CA VAL A 214 4.57 4.61 -12.13
C VAL A 214 3.47 5.24 -12.99
N LYS A 215 3.01 4.52 -14.01
CA LYS A 215 1.82 4.90 -14.78
C LYS A 215 0.61 4.15 -14.21
N PRO A 216 -0.22 4.77 -13.35
CA PRO A 216 -1.24 4.02 -12.63
C PRO A 216 -2.43 3.66 -13.52
N HIS A 217 -3.05 2.53 -13.19
CA HIS A 217 -4.35 2.11 -13.70
C HIS A 217 -5.34 2.09 -12.53
N GLY A 218 -6.46 2.83 -12.67
CA GLY A 218 -7.51 2.91 -11.66
C GLY A 218 -7.27 3.86 -10.48
N GLY A 219 -6.23 4.71 -10.55
CA GLY A 219 -5.93 5.64 -9.47
C GLY A 219 -7.06 6.65 -9.19
N GLY A 220 -7.65 7.23 -10.25
CA GLY A 220 -8.80 8.14 -10.13
C GLY A 220 -10.07 7.45 -9.61
N CYS A 221 -10.36 6.24 -10.13
CA CYS A 221 -11.49 5.43 -9.68
C CYS A 221 -11.37 5.09 -8.18
N SER A 222 -10.19 4.62 -7.75
CA SER A 222 -9.95 4.30 -6.34
C SER A 222 -10.00 5.54 -5.44
N LEU A 223 -9.52 6.70 -5.88
CA LEU A 223 -9.62 7.93 -5.09
C LEU A 223 -11.09 8.35 -4.88
N SER A 224 -11.86 8.44 -5.96
CA SER A 224 -13.28 8.82 -5.89
C SER A 224 -14.12 7.79 -5.14
N ALA A 225 -13.85 6.49 -5.30
CA ALA A 225 -14.49 5.43 -4.53
C ALA A 225 -14.15 5.51 -3.04
N ALA A 226 -12.89 5.80 -2.68
CA ALA A 226 -12.50 5.97 -1.27
C ALA A 226 -13.22 7.18 -0.65
N ILE A 227 -13.33 8.30 -1.38
CA ILE A 227 -14.10 9.47 -0.92
C ILE A 227 -15.57 9.09 -0.69
N ALA A 228 -16.21 8.44 -1.65
CA ALA A 228 -17.60 7.97 -1.50
C ALA A 228 -17.76 7.02 -0.31
N GLY A 229 -16.82 6.11 -0.10
CA GLY A 229 -16.84 5.20 1.04
C GLY A 229 -16.73 5.92 2.39
N TYR A 230 -15.82 6.89 2.53
CA TYR A 230 -15.72 7.67 3.77
C TYR A 230 -16.92 8.60 3.99
N LEU A 231 -17.54 9.13 2.93
CA LEU A 231 -18.80 9.87 3.04
C LEU A 231 -19.96 8.96 3.48
N ALA A 232 -19.98 7.69 3.05
CA ALA A 232 -20.96 6.69 3.52
C ALA A 232 -20.76 6.34 5.01
N TRP A 233 -19.54 6.50 5.54
CA TRP A 233 -19.27 6.46 6.98
C TRP A 233 -19.75 7.71 7.75
N GLY A 234 -20.23 8.75 7.06
CA GLY A 234 -20.64 10.02 7.66
C GLY A 234 -19.49 10.99 7.92
N GLU A 235 -18.32 10.75 7.35
CA GLU A 235 -17.16 11.64 7.51
C GLU A 235 -17.40 13.00 6.82
N ALA A 236 -16.87 14.07 7.43
CA ALA A 236 -16.88 15.39 6.80
C ALA A 236 -16.00 15.42 5.53
N VAL A 237 -16.37 16.21 4.52
CA VAL A 237 -15.69 16.24 3.21
C VAL A 237 -14.16 16.40 3.31
N PRO A 238 -13.59 17.36 4.06
CA PRO A 238 -12.13 17.49 4.15
C PRO A 238 -11.44 16.30 4.82
N VAL A 239 -12.15 15.57 5.68
CA VAL A 239 -11.64 14.35 6.34
C VAL A 239 -11.72 13.16 5.39
N ALA A 240 -12.85 12.99 4.69
CA ALA A 240 -13.04 11.95 3.68
C ALA A 240 -11.98 12.04 2.57
N VAL A 241 -11.73 13.26 2.04
CA VAL A 241 -10.68 13.49 1.04
C VAL A 241 -9.30 13.20 1.63
N SER A 242 -8.99 13.69 2.83
CA SER A 242 -7.68 13.41 3.47
C SER A 242 -7.41 11.91 3.65
N LYS A 243 -8.41 11.14 4.10
CA LYS A 243 -8.27 9.69 4.28
C LYS A 243 -8.15 8.96 2.94
N ALA A 244 -8.85 9.44 1.90
CA ALA A 244 -8.74 8.92 0.54
C ALA A 244 -7.36 9.20 -0.08
N GLU A 245 -6.79 10.38 0.19
CA GLU A 245 -5.44 10.77 -0.21
C GLU A 245 -4.36 9.86 0.42
N ASP A 246 -4.51 9.55 1.71
CA ASP A 246 -3.62 8.60 2.39
C ASP A 246 -3.74 7.19 1.80
N LEU A 247 -4.97 6.74 1.49
CA LEU A 247 -5.21 5.44 0.88
C LEU A 247 -4.59 5.37 -0.52
N ILE A 248 -4.79 6.38 -1.37
CA ILE A 248 -4.27 6.35 -2.74
C ILE A 248 -2.75 6.41 -2.76
N ARG A 249 -2.12 7.13 -1.82
CA ARG A 249 -0.66 7.14 -1.66
C ARG A 249 -0.10 5.74 -1.42
N ASP A 250 -0.73 4.97 -0.53
CA ASP A 250 -0.34 3.58 -0.28
C ASP A 250 -0.66 2.67 -1.47
N ALA A 251 -1.82 2.86 -2.10
CA ALA A 251 -2.26 2.05 -3.23
C ALA A 251 -1.37 2.22 -4.47
N LEU A 252 -0.84 3.42 -4.71
CA LEU A 252 0.13 3.70 -5.76
C LEU A 252 1.50 3.09 -5.43
N ARG A 253 1.96 3.22 -4.18
CA ARG A 253 3.26 2.68 -3.73
C ARG A 253 3.33 1.16 -3.90
N PHE A 254 2.22 0.47 -3.67
CA PHE A 254 2.14 -1.00 -3.71
C PHE A 254 1.27 -1.52 -4.85
N GLY A 255 1.29 -0.82 -5.99
CA GLY A 255 0.61 -1.26 -7.21
C GLY A 255 1.08 -2.65 -7.67
N PHE A 256 0.21 -3.34 -8.41
CA PHE A 256 0.44 -4.71 -8.83
C PHE A 256 1.23 -4.77 -10.15
N LYS A 257 2.34 -5.51 -10.15
CA LYS A 257 3.06 -5.87 -11.38
C LYS A 257 2.34 -7.04 -12.08
N VAL A 258 1.17 -6.75 -12.63
CA VAL A 258 0.37 -7.67 -13.45
C VAL A 258 0.20 -7.08 -14.84
N GLY A 259 0.31 -7.90 -15.88
CA GLY A 259 0.31 -7.42 -17.26
C GLY A 259 1.60 -6.69 -17.68
N GLY A 260 1.58 -6.12 -18.89
CA GLY A 260 2.74 -5.44 -19.50
C GLY A 260 2.55 -3.93 -19.73
N GLY A 261 1.44 -3.35 -19.26
CA GLY A 261 1.09 -1.94 -19.48
C GLY A 261 1.10 -1.09 -18.20
N ARG A 262 0.04 -0.28 -18.02
CA ARG A 262 -0.17 0.52 -16.81
C ARG A 262 -0.34 -0.36 -15.58
N VAL A 263 0.10 0.12 -14.42
CA VAL A 263 0.16 -0.61 -13.14
C VAL A 263 -1.14 -0.44 -12.36
N PRO A 264 -1.95 -1.49 -12.14
CA PRO A 264 -3.12 -1.41 -11.26
C PRO A 264 -2.76 -1.00 -9.84
N VAL A 265 -3.48 -0.04 -9.28
CA VAL A 265 -3.29 0.36 -7.87
C VAL A 265 -3.81 -0.71 -6.91
N ASN A 266 -3.28 -0.73 -5.69
CA ASN A 266 -3.67 -1.71 -4.67
C ASN A 266 -4.37 -1.04 -3.47
N PRO A 267 -5.69 -0.79 -3.54
CA PRO A 267 -6.42 -0.16 -2.43
C PRO A 267 -6.38 -0.98 -1.13
N LEU A 268 -6.15 -2.30 -1.21
CA LEU A 268 -6.11 -3.21 -0.06
C LEU A 268 -4.74 -3.26 0.63
N ALA A 269 -3.71 -2.58 0.13
CA ALA A 269 -2.35 -2.63 0.68
C ALA A 269 -2.30 -2.27 2.17
N ARG A 270 -3.03 -1.23 2.58
CA ARG A 270 -3.13 -0.81 3.98
C ARG A 270 -3.84 -1.87 4.83
N LEU A 271 -4.96 -2.41 4.35
CA LEU A 271 -5.72 -3.44 5.08
C LEU A 271 -4.86 -4.67 5.36
N TYR A 272 -4.15 -5.18 4.35
CA TYR A 272 -3.29 -6.35 4.51
C TYR A 272 -2.10 -6.07 5.44
N ARG A 273 -1.52 -4.87 5.36
CA ARG A 273 -0.43 -4.47 6.26
C ARG A 273 -0.89 -4.46 7.73
N GLU A 274 -2.06 -3.87 8.00
CA GLU A 274 -2.63 -3.83 9.35
C GLU A 274 -3.00 -5.24 9.86
N ALA A 275 -3.60 -6.08 9.01
CA ALA A 275 -3.99 -7.45 9.37
C ALA A 275 -2.79 -8.35 9.74
N GLU A 276 -1.60 -8.07 9.21
CA GLU A 276 -0.41 -8.87 9.49
C GLU A 276 0.32 -8.46 10.79
N LYS A 277 0.01 -7.29 11.37
CA LYS A 277 0.76 -6.74 12.51
C LYS A 277 0.89 -7.71 13.69
N VAL A 278 -0.19 -8.39 14.06
CA VAL A 278 -0.19 -9.34 15.18
C VAL A 278 0.69 -10.54 14.88
N ARG A 279 0.64 -11.07 13.64
CA ARG A 279 1.47 -12.22 13.23
C ARG A 279 2.96 -11.85 13.23
N VAL A 280 3.29 -10.65 12.78
CA VAL A 280 4.66 -10.13 12.80
C VAL A 280 5.18 -10.00 14.23
N LEU A 281 4.38 -9.47 15.16
CA LEU A 281 4.76 -9.38 16.57
C LEU A 281 5.01 -10.78 17.16
N GLN A 282 4.07 -11.71 16.95
CA GLN A 282 4.20 -13.10 17.42
C GLN A 282 5.45 -13.79 16.86
N ASP A 283 5.74 -13.64 15.57
CA ASP A 283 6.93 -14.27 14.96
C ASP A 283 8.24 -13.66 15.49
N VAL A 284 8.27 -12.35 15.78
CA VAL A 284 9.43 -11.70 16.43
C VAL A 284 9.60 -12.18 17.88
N GLU A 285 8.52 -12.31 18.64
CA GLU A 285 8.55 -12.84 20.01
C GLU A 285 8.99 -14.29 20.06
N GLU A 286 8.46 -15.14 19.18
CA GLU A 286 8.89 -16.54 19.05
C GLU A 286 10.37 -16.62 18.68
N ALA A 287 10.83 -15.82 17.70
CA ALA A 287 12.23 -15.77 17.31
C ALA A 287 13.14 -15.29 18.45
N ALA A 288 12.71 -14.32 19.25
CA ALA A 288 13.45 -13.87 20.41
C ALA A 288 13.55 -14.96 21.48
N GLY A 289 12.46 -15.70 21.73
CA GLY A 289 12.45 -16.86 22.63
C GLY A 289 13.41 -17.96 22.17
N MET A 290 13.40 -18.29 20.88
CA MET A 290 14.36 -19.24 20.28
C MET A 290 15.82 -18.83 20.51
N ILE A 291 16.12 -17.52 20.47
CA ILE A 291 17.47 -17.00 20.74
C ILE A 291 17.81 -17.10 22.23
N GLU A 292 16.88 -16.74 23.12
CA GLU A 292 17.08 -16.77 24.57
C GLU A 292 17.32 -18.20 25.09
N GLU A 293 16.63 -19.18 24.53
CA GLU A 293 16.74 -20.60 24.90
C GLU A 293 18.00 -21.29 24.36
N CYS A 294 18.62 -20.75 23.30
CA CYS A 294 19.77 -21.36 22.65
C CYS A 294 21.09 -20.88 23.26
N ARG A 295 21.62 -21.65 24.23
CA ARG A 295 22.89 -21.34 24.91
C ARG A 295 24.08 -21.20 23.97
N GLU A 296 24.07 -21.90 22.85
CA GLU A 296 25.14 -21.89 21.86
C GLU A 296 25.23 -20.60 21.07
N LEU A 297 24.20 -19.74 21.16
CA LEU A 297 24.25 -18.38 20.64
C LEU A 297 25.01 -17.41 21.54
N LEU A 298 25.24 -17.74 22.81
CA LEU A 298 25.87 -16.84 23.77
C LEU A 298 27.19 -16.22 23.24
N PRO A 299 28.12 -16.96 22.61
CA PRO A 299 29.36 -16.38 22.06
C PRO A 299 29.11 -15.38 20.92
N TYR A 300 27.97 -15.51 20.23
CA TYR A 300 27.62 -14.75 19.03
C TYR A 300 26.64 -13.60 19.32
N ILE A 301 26.21 -13.40 20.57
CA ILE A 301 25.46 -12.20 20.95
C ILE A 301 26.40 -10.99 20.86
N ALA A 302 25.96 -9.95 20.15
CA ALA A 302 26.72 -8.71 19.95
C ALA A 302 26.86 -7.92 21.26
N GLU A 303 27.99 -7.22 21.43
CA GLU A 303 28.22 -6.36 22.60
C GLU A 303 27.23 -5.20 22.66
N VAL A 304 26.90 -4.61 21.50
CA VAL A 304 25.84 -3.57 21.39
C VAL A 304 24.41 -4.15 21.44
N GLY A 305 24.28 -5.44 21.75
CA GLY A 305 23.02 -6.18 21.77
C GLY A 305 22.60 -6.70 20.39
N THR A 306 22.11 -7.93 20.41
CA THR A 306 21.52 -8.63 19.27
C THR A 306 20.07 -8.23 19.10
N GLN A 307 19.62 -8.10 17.86
CA GLN A 307 18.25 -7.75 17.51
C GLN A 307 17.71 -8.75 16.50
N VAL A 308 16.45 -9.10 16.64
CA VAL A 308 15.67 -9.81 15.62
C VAL A 308 14.46 -8.95 15.26
N ALA A 309 14.22 -8.77 13.97
CA ALA A 309 13.19 -7.89 13.48
C ALA A 309 12.48 -8.45 12.25
N MET A 310 11.23 -8.07 12.06
CA MET A 310 10.42 -8.43 10.91
C MET A 310 9.49 -7.28 10.50
N ALA A 311 9.39 -7.05 9.19
CA ALA A 311 8.50 -6.09 8.57
C ALA A 311 7.18 -6.72 8.15
N THR A 312 6.08 -5.98 8.28
CA THR A 312 4.82 -6.33 7.63
C THR A 312 4.95 -6.32 6.11
N ARG A 313 4.04 -7.00 5.42
CA ARG A 313 3.86 -6.92 3.98
C ARG A 313 3.49 -5.48 3.65
N TYR A 314 4.02 -4.97 2.54
CA TYR A 314 3.83 -3.57 2.16
C TYR A 314 4.41 -2.56 3.18
N ALA A 315 5.50 -2.93 3.87
CA ALA A 315 6.25 -1.99 4.71
C ALA A 315 7.00 -0.96 3.86
N TYR A 316 7.09 0.27 4.36
CA TYR A 316 7.83 1.37 3.73
C TYR A 316 8.39 2.39 4.73
N SER A 317 8.11 2.18 6.01
CA SER A 317 8.51 3.06 7.10
C SER A 317 8.94 2.21 8.29
N ARG A 318 9.73 2.79 9.19
CA ARG A 318 10.21 2.09 10.39
C ARG A 318 9.08 1.63 11.29
N GLY A 319 7.95 2.36 11.30
CA GLY A 319 6.74 1.99 12.06
C GLY A 319 6.06 0.71 11.53
N HIS A 320 6.50 0.15 10.41
CA HIS A 320 6.01 -1.10 9.85
C HIS A 320 6.95 -2.29 10.13
N VAL A 321 8.01 -2.08 10.92
CA VAL A 321 8.98 -3.11 11.31
C VAL A 321 8.93 -3.32 12.82
N ALA A 322 8.64 -4.54 13.26
CA ALA A 322 8.70 -4.93 14.66
C ALA A 322 10.09 -5.46 15.01
N ALA A 323 10.53 -5.18 16.23
CA ALA A 323 11.77 -5.69 16.80
C ALA A 323 11.64 -5.76 18.34
N VAL A 324 12.58 -6.42 19.01
CA VAL A 324 12.64 -6.51 20.48
C VAL A 324 13.02 -5.15 21.08
N GLU A 325 12.16 -4.58 21.91
CA GLU A 325 12.45 -3.36 22.67
C GLU A 325 13.62 -3.61 23.64
N GLY A 326 14.63 -2.74 23.63
CA GLY A 326 15.82 -2.90 24.47
C GLY A 326 16.82 -3.98 24.01
N ARG A 327 16.53 -4.69 22.91
CA ARG A 327 17.39 -5.76 22.31
C ARG A 327 17.46 -7.04 23.15
N ILE A 328 18.25 -7.98 22.65
CA ILE A 328 18.63 -9.23 23.30
C ILE A 328 20.11 -9.10 23.70
N VAL A 329 20.42 -9.28 24.98
CA VAL A 329 21.72 -8.95 25.57
C VAL A 329 22.33 -10.14 26.33
N LYS A 330 23.64 -10.07 26.59
CA LYS A 330 24.32 -10.96 27.53
C LYS A 330 24.04 -10.50 28.96
N ALA A 331 23.61 -11.42 29.81
CA ALA A 331 23.42 -11.19 31.25
C ALA A 331 24.14 -12.32 32.01
N GLY A 332 25.43 -12.11 32.29
CA GLY A 332 26.32 -13.16 32.78
C GLY A 332 26.46 -14.28 31.73
N ASP A 333 26.21 -15.53 32.15
CA ASP A 333 26.26 -16.71 31.28
C ASP A 333 24.92 -17.02 30.57
N ALA A 334 24.00 -16.05 30.56
CA ALA A 334 22.70 -16.18 29.92
C ALA A 334 22.49 -15.13 28.83
N VAL A 335 21.66 -15.48 27.86
CA VAL A 335 21.05 -14.54 26.91
C VAL A 335 19.74 -14.07 27.53
N LYS A 336 19.44 -12.77 27.43
CA LYS A 336 18.19 -12.19 27.97
C LYS A 336 17.51 -11.23 27.01
N ILE A 337 16.20 -11.39 26.87
CA ILE A 337 15.31 -10.46 26.18
C ILE A 337 15.02 -9.29 27.13
N VAL A 338 15.30 -8.05 26.72
CA VAL A 338 15.12 -6.87 27.59
C VAL A 338 13.66 -6.42 27.68
N GLY A 339 12.92 -6.51 26.57
CA GLY A 339 11.54 -6.04 26.48
C GLY A 339 10.74 -6.75 25.39
N PRO A 340 9.43 -6.44 25.24
CA PRO A 340 8.56 -7.10 24.27
C PRO A 340 8.86 -6.70 22.82
N ALA A 341 8.28 -7.41 21.86
CA ALA A 341 8.32 -6.97 20.48
C ALA A 341 7.45 -5.71 20.27
N ARG A 342 7.97 -4.71 19.57
CA ARG A 342 7.24 -3.48 19.24
C ARG A 342 7.59 -2.98 17.84
N PHE A 343 6.58 -2.42 17.16
CA PHE A 343 6.79 -1.69 15.92
C PHE A 343 7.63 -0.43 16.15
N GLY A 344 8.61 -0.19 15.28
CA GLY A 344 9.51 0.97 15.39
C GLY A 344 10.60 0.84 16.46
N ALA A 345 10.75 -0.32 17.11
CA ALA A 345 11.73 -0.50 18.20
C ALA A 345 13.20 -0.47 17.73
N SER A 346 13.49 -0.62 16.44
CA SER A 346 14.86 -0.61 15.91
C SER A 346 14.99 0.14 14.59
N THR A 347 15.70 1.27 14.61
CA THR A 347 16.04 2.05 13.43
C THR A 347 16.95 1.28 12.46
N HIS A 348 18.02 0.67 12.99
CA HIS A 348 19.02 -0.02 12.17
C HIS A 348 18.44 -1.22 11.43
N MET A 349 17.72 -2.09 12.15
CA MET A 349 17.11 -3.26 11.54
C MET A 349 16.00 -2.89 10.57
N ALA A 350 15.20 -1.86 10.89
CA ALA A 350 14.18 -1.38 9.98
C ALA A 350 14.78 -0.86 8.66
N ASN A 351 15.83 -0.03 8.72
CA ASN A 351 16.48 0.49 7.51
C ASN A 351 17.06 -0.65 6.64
N LEU A 352 17.70 -1.64 7.26
CA LEU A 352 18.22 -2.83 6.56
C LEU A 352 17.09 -3.59 5.86
N ILE A 353 16.05 -3.97 6.61
CA ILE A 353 14.95 -4.79 6.10
C ILE A 353 14.22 -4.06 4.97
N LEU A 354 13.89 -2.78 5.17
CA LEU A 354 13.22 -1.98 4.13
C LEU A 354 14.07 -1.88 2.87
N LYS A 355 15.40 -1.75 2.99
CA LYS A 355 16.30 -1.69 1.84
C LYS A 355 16.35 -3.02 1.08
N VAL A 356 16.49 -4.15 1.76
CA VAL A 356 16.53 -5.46 1.06
C VAL A 356 15.18 -5.80 0.42
N MET A 357 14.07 -5.32 1.00
CA MET A 357 12.72 -5.46 0.42
C MET A 357 12.56 -4.74 -0.93
N GLU A 358 13.36 -3.70 -1.23
CA GLU A 358 13.38 -3.06 -2.56
C GLU A 358 13.85 -4.03 -3.66
N TYR A 359 14.69 -5.02 -3.31
CA TYR A 359 15.22 -6.02 -4.24
C TYR A 359 14.45 -7.34 -4.19
N ASN A 360 14.01 -7.77 -2.99
CA ASN A 360 13.15 -8.93 -2.82
C ASN A 360 12.12 -8.67 -1.70
N PRO A 361 10.87 -8.34 -2.06
CA PRO A 361 9.80 -8.03 -1.09
C PRO A 361 9.42 -9.18 -0.14
N GLU A 362 9.82 -10.42 -0.43
CA GLU A 362 9.55 -11.58 0.42
C GLU A 362 10.57 -11.72 1.56
N VAL A 363 11.77 -11.14 1.42
CA VAL A 363 12.78 -11.11 2.50
C VAL A 363 12.48 -9.94 3.42
N ARG A 364 11.76 -10.23 4.51
CA ARG A 364 11.17 -9.21 5.40
C ARG A 364 11.67 -9.27 6.83
N ALA A 365 12.66 -10.09 7.12
CA ALA A 365 13.19 -10.24 8.47
C ALA A 365 14.70 -10.26 8.48
N ALA A 366 15.27 -9.87 9.61
CA ALA A 366 16.70 -9.91 9.82
C ALA A 366 17.06 -10.06 11.30
N LEU A 367 18.18 -10.74 11.55
CA LEU A 367 18.81 -10.94 12.85
C LEU A 367 20.27 -10.47 12.77
N ASN A 368 20.76 -9.70 13.75
CA ASN A 368 22.19 -9.38 13.85
C ASN A 368 22.90 -10.15 14.97
N LEU A 369 24.12 -10.61 14.67
CA LEU A 369 25.00 -11.35 15.56
C LEU A 369 26.40 -10.73 15.52
N HIS A 370 27.18 -10.93 16.57
CA HIS A 370 28.61 -10.64 16.57
C HIS A 370 29.29 -11.41 15.44
N TYR A 371 30.23 -10.77 14.75
CA TYR A 371 31.00 -11.43 13.71
C TYR A 371 31.92 -12.52 14.28
N ASP A 372 31.82 -13.72 13.70
CA ASP A 372 32.79 -14.79 13.91
C ASP A 372 33.03 -15.50 12.58
N PRO A 373 34.30 -15.61 12.11
CA PRO A 373 34.60 -16.22 10.82
C PRO A 373 34.16 -17.69 10.75
N ARG A 374 34.13 -18.42 11.88
CA ARG A 374 33.66 -19.81 11.94
C ARG A 374 32.17 -19.90 11.65
N LEU A 375 31.39 -18.92 12.11
CA LEU A 375 29.94 -18.86 11.85
C LEU A 375 29.66 -18.50 10.39
N VAL A 376 30.41 -17.56 9.81
CA VAL A 376 30.34 -17.25 8.37
C VAL A 376 30.62 -18.49 7.52
N GLU A 377 31.66 -19.25 7.86
CA GLU A 377 32.01 -20.46 7.13
C GLU A 377 30.96 -21.56 7.28
N ALA A 378 30.39 -21.71 8.48
CA ALA A 378 29.28 -22.65 8.70
C ALA A 378 28.04 -22.28 7.87
N PHE A 379 27.76 -21.00 7.63
CA PHE A 379 26.70 -20.60 6.70
C PHE A 379 27.01 -21.03 5.26
N ARG A 380 28.24 -20.83 4.79
CA ARG A 380 28.64 -21.24 3.42
C ARG A 380 28.51 -22.75 3.21
N GLU A 381 29.02 -23.54 4.16
CA GLU A 381 28.89 -25.01 4.11
C GLU A 381 27.44 -25.48 4.21
N GLY A 382 26.60 -24.74 4.93
CA GLY A 382 25.15 -24.98 5.01
C GLY A 382 24.39 -24.66 3.71
N GLY A 383 25.08 -24.20 2.65
CA GLY A 383 24.49 -23.85 1.37
C GLY A 383 23.80 -22.48 1.33
N PHE A 384 24.01 -21.65 2.35
CA PHE A 384 23.45 -20.30 2.39
C PHE A 384 24.25 -19.33 1.52
N THR A 385 23.56 -18.41 0.86
CA THR A 385 24.23 -17.34 0.10
C THR A 385 24.80 -16.32 1.08
N VAL A 386 26.12 -16.16 1.10
CA VAL A 386 26.82 -15.24 1.99
C VAL A 386 27.48 -14.13 1.17
N SER A 387 27.23 -12.89 1.55
CA SER A 387 27.85 -11.70 0.96
C SER A 387 28.42 -10.78 2.05
N SER A 388 29.27 -9.84 1.66
CA SER A 388 29.89 -8.87 2.57
C SER A 388 30.04 -7.51 1.92
N PHE A 389 30.24 -6.49 2.74
CA PHE A 389 30.63 -5.16 2.28
C PHE A 389 31.76 -4.62 3.17
N ASP A 390 32.58 -3.75 2.59
CA ASP A 390 33.68 -3.09 3.29
C ASP A 390 33.28 -1.65 3.63
N ARG A 391 33.26 -1.31 4.92
CA ARG A 391 32.93 0.04 5.41
C ARG A 391 33.97 1.09 5.02
N SER A 392 35.21 0.69 4.74
CA SER A 392 36.24 1.63 4.30
C SER A 392 35.93 2.22 2.92
N LEU A 393 35.18 1.50 2.09
CA LEU A 393 34.73 1.92 0.76
C LEU A 393 33.45 2.77 0.80
N GLU A 394 32.87 3.00 1.98
CA GLU A 394 31.67 3.81 2.13
C GLU A 394 31.98 5.29 1.81
N PRO A 395 31.23 5.94 0.89
CA PRO A 395 31.44 7.34 0.55
C PRO A 395 31.23 8.27 1.76
N ASP A 396 32.04 9.34 1.86
CA ASP A 396 31.99 10.28 2.99
C ASP A 396 30.60 10.94 3.17
N GLU A 397 29.89 11.17 2.07
CA GLU A 397 28.52 11.71 2.04
C GLU A 397 27.50 10.77 2.70
N VAL A 398 27.75 9.46 2.68
CA VAL A 398 26.91 8.45 3.34
C VAL A 398 27.29 8.36 4.82
N LYS A 399 28.59 8.42 5.15
CA LYS A 399 29.09 8.44 6.53
C LYS A 399 28.58 9.63 7.34
N ALA A 400 28.37 10.78 6.68
CA ALA A 400 27.89 12.01 7.30
C ALA A 400 26.43 11.96 7.79
N VAL A 401 25.65 10.94 7.40
CA VAL A 401 24.22 10.84 7.75
C VAL A 401 23.92 9.53 8.48
N GLU A 402 23.50 9.65 9.73
CA GLU A 402 23.21 8.51 10.60
C GLU A 402 22.16 7.57 9.97
N GLY A 403 22.47 6.27 9.97
CA GLY A 403 21.58 5.22 9.46
C GLY A 403 21.67 4.95 7.96
N ARG A 404 22.44 5.72 7.17
CA ARG A 404 22.65 5.46 5.73
C ARG A 404 23.76 4.43 5.46
N SER A 405 24.76 4.31 6.32
CA SER A 405 25.86 3.34 6.18
C SER A 405 25.39 1.90 6.00
N LEU A 406 24.40 1.49 6.79
CA LEU A 406 23.86 0.13 6.74
C LEU A 406 23.01 -0.12 5.48
N VAL A 407 22.30 0.91 5.01
CA VAL A 407 21.51 0.86 3.77
C VAL A 407 22.44 0.68 2.57
N TRP A 408 23.53 1.46 2.52
CA TRP A 408 24.56 1.35 1.49
C TRP A 408 25.25 -0.01 1.52
N GLY A 409 25.70 -0.47 2.69
CA GLY A 409 26.37 -1.77 2.81
C GLY A 409 25.47 -2.95 2.41
N ALA A 410 24.18 -2.90 2.75
CA ALA A 410 23.21 -3.89 2.33
C ALA A 410 23.03 -3.89 0.79
N GLU A 411 22.96 -2.71 0.18
CA GLU A 411 22.87 -2.57 -1.27
C GLU A 411 24.08 -3.16 -2.00
N GLU A 412 25.29 -2.85 -1.53
CA GLU A 412 26.52 -3.40 -2.12
C GLU A 412 26.60 -4.92 -1.97
N ALA A 413 26.20 -5.46 -0.81
CA ALA A 413 26.15 -6.89 -0.59
C ALA A 413 25.13 -7.60 -1.52
N VAL A 414 23.98 -6.98 -1.78
CA VAL A 414 22.96 -7.48 -2.71
C VAL A 414 23.47 -7.44 -4.15
N LYS A 415 24.09 -6.33 -4.58
CA LYS A 415 24.67 -6.20 -5.91
C LYS A 415 25.77 -7.23 -6.16
N SER A 416 26.69 -7.39 -5.20
CA SER A 416 27.79 -8.37 -5.29
C SER A 416 27.28 -9.81 -5.40
N ALA A 417 26.23 -10.16 -4.67
CA ALA A 417 25.63 -11.49 -4.73
C ALA A 417 24.70 -11.71 -5.94
N GLY A 418 24.32 -10.66 -6.67
CA GLY A 418 23.35 -10.69 -7.77
C GLY A 418 21.90 -10.97 -7.34
N LYS A 419 21.65 -11.16 -6.04
CA LYS A 419 20.35 -11.41 -5.40
C LYS A 419 20.44 -11.04 -3.93
N VAL A 420 19.30 -10.95 -3.23
CA VAL A 420 19.31 -10.78 -1.78
C VAL A 420 19.94 -12.03 -1.13
N PRO A 421 21.10 -11.89 -0.44
CA PRO A 421 21.77 -13.04 0.17
C PRO A 421 21.04 -13.50 1.43
N ASP A 422 21.35 -14.71 1.90
CA ASP A 422 20.86 -15.21 3.18
C ASP A 422 21.59 -14.55 4.36
N VAL A 423 22.87 -14.19 4.16
CA VAL A 423 23.73 -13.62 5.18
C VAL A 423 24.55 -12.47 4.60
N ILE A 424 24.62 -11.35 5.33
CA ILE A 424 25.49 -10.20 5.05
C ILE A 424 26.40 -9.99 6.25
N TYR A 425 27.71 -9.88 6.06
CA TYR A 425 28.63 -9.52 7.15
C TYR A 425 29.53 -8.33 6.82
N ASP A 426 30.02 -7.67 7.86
CA ASP A 426 31.06 -6.64 7.77
C ASP A 426 32.07 -6.81 8.92
N LEU A 427 33.32 -6.41 8.67
CA LEU A 427 34.43 -6.55 9.63
C LEU A 427 34.54 -5.35 10.58
N GLY A 428 33.52 -4.50 10.66
CA GLY A 428 33.53 -3.29 11.47
C GLY A 428 34.48 -2.20 10.94
N GLU A 429 34.61 -1.14 11.73
CA GLU A 429 35.64 -0.10 11.60
C GLU A 429 35.83 0.53 12.98
N VAL A 430 36.70 1.55 13.10
CA VAL A 430 36.91 2.22 14.40
C VAL A 430 35.58 2.74 14.96
N GLY A 431 35.19 2.22 16.14
CA GLY A 431 33.93 2.57 16.80
C GLY A 431 32.68 1.82 16.29
N LYS A 432 32.79 0.90 15.33
CA LYS A 432 31.69 0.06 14.85
C LYS A 432 32.01 -1.42 15.01
N GLU A 433 31.21 -2.13 15.80
CA GLU A 433 31.35 -3.56 16.05
C GLU A 433 31.21 -4.38 14.74
N PRO A 434 32.11 -5.33 14.47
CA PRO A 434 31.97 -6.31 13.40
C PRO A 434 30.70 -7.16 13.55
N MET A 435 29.94 -7.33 12.47
CA MET A 435 28.56 -7.88 12.55
C MET A 435 28.25 -8.87 11.42
N ILE A 436 27.49 -9.91 11.76
CA ILE A 436 26.78 -10.79 10.84
C ILE A 436 25.29 -10.42 10.88
N ARG A 437 24.63 -10.37 9.72
CA ARG A 437 23.20 -10.13 9.56
C ARG A 437 22.60 -11.27 8.76
N VAL A 438 21.69 -12.00 9.38
CA VAL A 438 21.01 -13.14 8.77
C VAL A 438 19.64 -12.70 8.33
N LEU A 439 19.36 -12.80 7.04
CA LEU A 439 18.12 -12.38 6.40
C LEU A 439 17.14 -13.55 6.29
N GLY A 440 15.85 -13.28 6.42
CA GLY A 440 14.79 -14.28 6.38
C GLY A 440 13.48 -13.75 5.80
N THR A 441 12.60 -14.66 5.42
CA THR A 441 11.21 -14.34 5.08
C THR A 441 10.36 -14.12 6.33
N SER A 442 10.77 -14.70 7.46
CA SER A 442 10.26 -14.48 8.82
C SER A 442 11.42 -14.37 9.82
N ALA A 443 11.17 -13.76 10.98
CA ALA A 443 12.16 -13.66 12.07
C ALA A 443 12.55 -15.04 12.58
N THR A 444 11.56 -15.93 12.80
CA THR A 444 11.82 -17.34 13.16
C THR A 444 12.65 -18.05 12.09
N GLY A 445 12.39 -17.75 10.81
CA GLY A 445 13.15 -18.27 9.67
C GLY A 445 14.62 -17.84 9.69
N ALA A 446 14.90 -16.58 10.02
CA ALA A 446 16.28 -16.10 10.19
C ALA A 446 17.00 -16.83 11.34
N VAL A 447 16.34 -17.03 12.48
CA VAL A 447 16.90 -17.79 13.62
C VAL A 447 17.17 -19.25 13.25
N LYS A 448 16.26 -19.90 12.52
CA LYS A 448 16.43 -21.29 12.06
C LYS A 448 17.67 -21.47 11.17
N LYS A 449 18.00 -20.48 10.33
CA LYS A 449 19.26 -20.50 9.55
C LYS A 449 20.48 -20.49 10.46
N VAL A 450 20.47 -19.67 11.50
CA VAL A 450 21.56 -19.61 12.48
C VAL A 450 21.71 -20.95 13.20
N MET A 451 20.61 -21.53 13.68
CA MET A 451 20.63 -22.83 14.35
C MET A 451 21.20 -23.94 13.45
N ALA A 452 20.87 -23.92 12.15
CA ALA A 452 21.46 -24.85 11.18
C ALA A 452 22.99 -24.68 11.08
N ALA A 453 23.50 -23.45 11.01
CA ALA A 453 24.93 -23.17 11.00
C ALA A 453 25.62 -23.59 12.31
N LEU A 454 25.02 -23.32 13.47
CA LEU A 454 25.56 -23.76 14.77
C LEU A 454 25.67 -25.28 14.87
N ASN A 455 24.69 -26.01 14.34
CA ASN A 455 24.73 -27.48 14.31
C ASN A 455 25.91 -28.02 13.48
N LEU A 456 26.28 -27.35 12.39
CA LEU A 456 27.48 -27.70 11.62
C LEU A 456 28.76 -27.46 12.42
N ILE A 457 28.85 -26.33 13.13
CA ILE A 457 30.00 -26.02 14.00
C ILE A 457 30.15 -27.09 15.09
N LYS A 458 29.05 -27.51 15.72
CA LYS A 458 29.06 -28.56 16.74
C LYS A 458 29.60 -29.89 16.19
N ARG A 459 29.12 -30.32 15.01
CA ARG A 459 29.59 -31.56 14.37
C ARG A 459 31.11 -31.55 14.16
N ARG A 460 31.65 -30.44 13.65
CA ARG A 460 33.12 -30.29 13.49
C ARG A 460 33.90 -30.40 14.81
N GLN A 461 33.31 -29.97 15.93
CA GLN A 461 33.95 -30.06 17.24
C GLN A 461 33.92 -31.48 17.82
N VAL A 462 32.91 -32.27 17.48
CA VAL A 462 32.83 -33.69 17.85
C VAL A 462 33.83 -34.49 17.02
N ASP A 463 33.82 -34.32 15.69
CA ASP A 463 34.72 -35.05 14.78
C ASP A 463 36.21 -34.78 15.10
N LYS A 464 36.55 -33.56 15.55
CA LYS A 464 37.91 -33.19 15.99
C LYS A 464 38.31 -33.72 17.37
N ARG A 465 37.37 -34.21 18.18
CA ARG A 465 37.66 -34.84 19.48
C ARG A 465 37.76 -36.36 19.39
N GLU A 466 37.24 -36.94 18.30
CA GLU A 466 37.31 -38.38 18.02
C GLU A 466 38.52 -38.76 17.13
N MET A 467 39.17 -37.77 16.50
CA MET A 467 40.53 -37.86 15.92
C MET A 467 41.59 -37.49 16.94
#